data_AF-A0A7S3GQV6-F1
#
_entry.id   AF-A0A7S3GQV6-F1
#
_cell.length_a   1.000
_cell.length_b   1.000
_cell.length_c   1.000
_cell.angle_alpha   90.00
_cell.angle_beta   90.00
_cell.angle_gamma   90.00
#
_symmetry.space_group_name_H-M   'P 1'
#
loop_
_entity.id
_entity.type
_entity.pdbx_description
1 polymer ?
#
loop_
_entity_poly.entity_id
_entity_poly.type
_entity_poly.pdbx_seq_one_letter_code
_entity_poly.pdbx_strand_id
1 'polypeptide(L)'
;SLRSWLTLPPDGPVAGSGDQGGALPLRAARPSLDGIASWELLLVSRAVHRRFLRRTVETLENFAELVDSLPDVRVRAEIGAMVHEAAELAKRSAALASQGALPEALAAARRALQLALSASHDDTVVAEMYFSWEFRYAVYLPIGLPILMPVLVALLRQLFRAKDLR
;
A
#
# COMPACT_ATOMS: atom_id res chain seq x y z
N SER A 1 -30.11 12.16 4.20
CA SER A 1 -29.32 12.67 3.06
C SER A 1 -27.85 12.39 3.33
N LEU A 2 -27.06 11.92 2.35
CA LEU A 2 -25.61 11.68 2.46
C LEU A 2 -24.84 12.84 3.14
N ARG A 3 -25.36 14.07 3.02
CA ARG A 3 -24.87 15.29 3.66
C ARG A 3 -24.72 15.18 5.19
N SER A 4 -25.67 14.52 5.87
CA SER A 4 -25.64 14.39 7.34
C SER A 4 -24.56 13.42 7.82
N TRP A 5 -24.24 12.41 7.01
CA TRP A 5 -23.15 11.47 7.27
C TRP A 5 -21.77 12.10 7.05
N LEU A 6 -21.68 13.08 6.15
CA LEU A 6 -20.44 13.78 5.81
C LEU A 6 -20.14 14.97 6.74
N THR A 7 -20.95 15.22 7.77
CA THR A 7 -20.81 16.36 8.71
C THR A 7 -20.64 17.71 8.01
N LEU A 8 -21.23 17.85 6.82
CA LEU A 8 -21.18 19.10 6.08
C LEU A 8 -22.13 20.10 6.75
N PRO A 9 -21.70 21.35 7.00
CA PRO A 9 -22.58 22.36 7.56
C PRO A 9 -23.83 22.50 6.68
N PRO A 10 -25.04 22.52 7.28
CA PRO A 10 -26.30 22.61 6.53
C PRO A 10 -26.39 23.91 5.74
N ASP A 11 -25.72 24.94 6.23
CA ASP A 11 -25.66 26.26 5.62
C ASP A 11 -24.35 26.39 4.84
N GLY A 12 -24.45 26.32 3.52
CA GLY A 12 -23.49 27.06 2.68
C GLY A 12 -23.55 28.54 3.06
N PRO A 13 -22.53 29.36 2.71
CA PRO A 13 -22.54 30.79 3.02
C PRO A 13 -23.89 31.39 2.63
N VAL A 14 -24.62 31.98 3.58
CA VAL A 14 -25.94 32.54 3.30
C VAL A 14 -25.72 33.83 2.51
N ALA A 15 -26.29 33.93 1.31
CA ALA A 15 -26.37 35.21 0.61
C ALA A 15 -27.17 36.17 1.51
N GLY A 16 -26.49 37.10 2.16
CA GLY A 16 -27.13 38.20 2.86
C GLY A 16 -28.00 38.95 1.86
N SER A 17 -29.31 38.98 2.10
CA SER A 17 -30.23 39.89 1.41
C SER A 17 -29.92 41.30 1.90
N GLY A 18 -28.88 41.90 1.35
CA GLY A 18 -28.43 43.24 1.68
C GLY A 18 -28.07 43.95 0.39
N ASP A 19 -29.09 44.50 -0.26
CA ASP A 19 -28.85 45.67 -1.09
C ASP A 19 -28.69 46.86 -0.13
N GLN A 20 -27.47 47.38 -0.04
CA GLN A 20 -27.12 48.80 -0.16
C GLN A 20 -25.76 49.07 0.52
N GLY A 21 -24.72 49.28 -0.30
CA GLY A 21 -23.44 49.87 0.14
C GLY A 21 -22.19 49.07 -0.23
N GLY A 22 -21.74 49.17 -1.48
CA GLY A 22 -20.31 49.05 -1.84
C GLY A 22 -19.56 47.73 -1.55
N ALA A 23 -20.24 46.62 -1.24
CA ALA A 23 -19.59 45.34 -0.97
C ALA A 23 -19.80 44.34 -2.13
N LEU A 24 -18.70 43.74 -2.59
CA LEU A 24 -18.67 42.76 -3.69
C LEU A 24 -19.71 41.65 -3.46
N PRO A 25 -20.61 41.36 -4.42
CA PRO A 25 -21.68 40.39 -4.22
C PRO A 25 -21.09 38.98 -4.15
N LEU A 26 -20.97 38.45 -2.92
CA LEU A 26 -20.67 37.04 -2.67
C LEU A 26 -21.92 36.23 -3.06
N ARG A 27 -22.00 35.84 -4.33
CA ARG A 27 -23.02 34.92 -4.85
C ARG A 27 -22.80 33.55 -4.25
N ALA A 28 -23.41 33.29 -3.11
CA ALA A 28 -23.56 31.94 -2.61
C ALA A 28 -24.70 31.24 -3.35
N ALA A 29 -24.38 30.15 -4.04
CA ALA A 29 -25.35 29.34 -4.74
C ALA A 29 -26.32 28.69 -3.73
N ARG A 30 -27.64 28.88 -3.95
CA ARG A 30 -28.67 28.13 -3.23
C ARG A 30 -28.41 26.62 -3.40
N PRO A 31 -28.47 25.81 -2.34
CA PRO A 31 -28.39 24.36 -2.50
C PRO A 31 -29.59 23.88 -3.33
N SER A 32 -29.33 23.28 -4.49
CA SER A 32 -30.38 22.56 -5.22
C SER A 32 -30.75 21.32 -4.41
N LEU A 33 -32.05 21.11 -4.18
CA LEU A 33 -32.57 19.92 -3.52
C LEU A 33 -32.35 18.64 -4.36
N ASP A 34 -31.97 18.81 -5.62
CA ASP A 34 -31.51 17.76 -6.51
C ASP A 34 -29.98 17.87 -6.70
N GLY A 35 -29.23 16.92 -6.11
CA GLY A 35 -27.81 16.71 -6.42
C GLY A 35 -26.78 17.15 -5.35
N ILE A 36 -25.51 16.85 -5.66
CA ILE A 36 -24.32 17.26 -4.89
C ILE A 36 -23.84 18.60 -5.46
N ALA A 37 -23.56 19.58 -4.60
CA ALA A 37 -23.09 20.88 -5.07
C ALA A 37 -21.62 20.81 -5.53
N SER A 38 -21.22 21.65 -6.49
CA SER A 38 -19.83 21.65 -7.00
C SER A 38 -18.79 21.96 -5.91
N TRP A 39 -19.08 22.87 -4.99
CA TRP A 39 -18.20 23.18 -3.86
C TRP A 39 -18.08 22.02 -2.86
N GLU A 40 -19.15 21.26 -2.67
CA GLU A 40 -19.19 20.10 -1.80
C GLU A 40 -18.35 18.96 -2.38
N LEU A 41 -18.49 18.71 -3.69
CA LEU A 41 -17.64 17.78 -4.41
C LEU A 41 -16.16 18.17 -4.29
N LEU A 42 -15.84 19.46 -4.42
CA LEU A 42 -14.46 19.96 -4.28
C LEU A 42 -13.88 19.70 -2.88
N LEU A 43 -14.66 19.88 -1.81
CA LEU A 43 -14.24 19.58 -0.44
C LEU A 43 -13.96 18.09 -0.25
N VAL A 44 -14.89 17.24 -0.70
CA VAL A 44 -14.74 15.78 -0.61
C VAL A 44 -13.53 15.31 -1.42
N SER A 45 -13.35 15.79 -2.66
CA SER A 45 -12.19 15.45 -3.49
C SER A 45 -10.87 15.83 -2.84
N ARG A 46 -10.77 16.99 -2.18
CA ARG A 46 -9.57 17.40 -1.43
C ARG A 46 -9.29 16.48 -0.23
N ALA A 47 -10.33 16.13 0.53
CA ALA A 47 -10.21 15.23 1.67
C ALA A 47 -9.74 13.83 1.24
N VAL A 48 -10.37 13.29 0.20
CA VAL A 48 -10.02 11.98 -0.37
C VAL A 48 -8.59 11.97 -0.93
N HIS A 49 -8.21 13.00 -1.69
CA HIS A 49 -6.86 13.13 -2.22
C HIS A 49 -5.79 13.12 -1.12
N ARG A 50 -5.98 13.90 -0.04
CA ARG A 50 -5.07 13.89 1.13
C ARG A 50 -5.01 12.53 1.80
N ARG A 51 -6.15 11.83 1.91
CA ARG A 51 -6.20 10.48 2.49
C ARG A 51 -5.44 9.48 1.62
N PHE A 52 -5.58 9.53 0.30
CA PHE A 52 -4.84 8.66 -0.61
C PHE A 52 -3.34 8.87 -0.49
N LEU A 53 -2.86 10.12 -0.54
CA LEU A 53 -1.42 10.40 -0.38
C LEU A 53 -0.86 9.89 0.94
N ARG A 54 -1.55 10.18 2.06
CA ARG A 54 -1.12 9.68 3.38
C ARG A 54 -1.03 8.15 3.38
N ARG A 55 -2.06 7.49 2.86
CA ARG A 55 -2.10 6.03 2.83
C ARG A 55 -1.01 5.43 1.94
N THR A 56 -0.70 6.07 0.82
CA THR A 56 0.40 5.66 -0.06
C THR A 56 1.73 5.73 0.70
N VAL A 57 2.00 6.85 1.39
CA VAL A 57 3.24 7.02 2.18
C VAL A 57 3.34 5.96 3.28
N GLU A 58 2.30 5.79 4.10
CA GLU A 58 2.26 4.74 5.14
C GLU A 58 2.53 3.34 4.56
N THR A 59 1.99 3.05 3.38
CA THR A 59 2.15 1.74 2.73
C THR A 59 3.59 1.54 2.24
N LEU A 60 4.20 2.57 1.66
CA LEU A 60 5.59 2.52 1.19
C LEU A 60 6.59 2.45 2.34
N GLU A 61 6.32 3.14 3.45
CA GLU A 61 7.13 3.08 4.68
C GLU A 61 7.09 1.67 5.28
N ASN A 62 5.90 1.10 5.45
CA ASN A 62 5.75 -0.27 5.93
C ASN A 62 6.44 -1.29 5.00
N PHE A 63 6.34 -1.08 3.68
CA PHE A 63 7.04 -1.93 2.72
C PHE A 63 8.56 -1.86 2.86
N ALA A 64 9.12 -0.65 3.04
CA ALA A 64 10.55 -0.47 3.27
C ALA A 64 11.01 -1.15 4.58
N GLU A 65 10.24 -1.00 5.66
CA GLU A 65 10.52 -1.67 6.94
C GLU A 65 10.50 -3.21 6.80
N LEU A 66 9.53 -3.74 6.05
CA LEU A 66 9.45 -5.17 5.77
C LEU A 66 10.67 -5.65 4.98
N VAL A 67 11.06 -4.94 3.92
CA VAL A 67 12.25 -5.28 3.13
C VAL A 67 13.52 -5.26 3.99
N ASP A 68 13.70 -4.24 4.85
CA ASP A 68 14.85 -4.13 5.74
C ASP A 68 14.90 -5.25 6.79
N SER A 69 13.73 -5.74 7.23
CA SER A 69 13.64 -6.83 8.22
C SER A 69 13.96 -8.22 7.64
N LEU A 70 14.06 -8.37 6.32
CA LEU A 70 14.35 -9.65 5.64
C LEU A 70 15.75 -9.64 5.00
N PRO A 71 16.80 -10.11 5.73
CA PRO A 71 18.20 -9.99 5.29
C PRO A 71 18.59 -10.85 4.07
N ASP A 72 17.72 -11.72 3.56
CA ASP A 72 18.03 -12.62 2.42
C ASP A 72 17.01 -12.52 1.24
N VAL A 73 16.09 -11.56 1.28
CA VAL A 73 15.13 -11.37 0.17
C VAL A 73 15.78 -10.57 -0.96
N ARG A 74 16.02 -11.23 -2.09
CA ARG A 74 16.24 -10.52 -3.37
C ARG A 74 14.92 -9.90 -3.81
N VAL A 75 14.71 -8.63 -3.45
CA VAL A 75 13.56 -7.85 -3.96
C VAL A 75 13.59 -7.93 -5.49
N ARG A 76 12.55 -8.52 -6.08
CA ARG A 76 12.42 -8.60 -7.54
C ARG A 76 12.46 -7.19 -8.12
N ALA A 77 13.25 -6.99 -9.18
CA ALA A 77 13.40 -5.68 -9.83
C ALA A 77 12.06 -5.05 -10.24
N GLU A 78 11.08 -5.89 -10.56
CA GLU A 78 9.70 -5.50 -10.89
C GLU A 78 8.98 -4.81 -9.72
N ILE A 79 9.17 -5.30 -8.49
CA ILE A 79 8.57 -4.70 -7.29
C ILE A 79 9.24 -3.37 -6.96
N GLY A 80 10.57 -3.30 -7.09
CA GLY A 80 11.32 -2.05 -6.95
C GLY A 80 10.87 -0.97 -7.94
N ALA A 81 10.62 -1.36 -9.20
CA ALA A 81 10.09 -0.45 -10.21
C ALA A 81 8.68 0.04 -9.88
N MET A 82 7.78 -0.84 -9.41
CA MET A 82 6.42 -0.45 -9.00
C MET A 82 6.40 0.51 -7.82
N VAL A 83 7.25 0.28 -6.81
CA VAL A 83 7.39 1.18 -5.65
C VAL A 83 7.96 2.53 -6.08
N HIS A 84 8.95 2.54 -6.96
CA HIS A 84 9.52 3.77 -7.50
C HIS A 84 8.48 4.57 -8.30
N GLU A 85 7.72 3.90 -9.17
CA GLU A 85 6.63 4.52 -9.94
C GLU A 85 5.54 5.07 -9.01
N ALA A 86 5.17 4.33 -7.97
CA ALA A 86 4.20 4.78 -6.97
C ALA A 86 4.67 6.06 -6.26
N ALA A 87 5.95 6.15 -5.89
CA ALA A 87 6.52 7.34 -5.26
C ALA A 87 6.56 8.55 -6.20
N GLU A 88 6.93 8.36 -7.47
CA GLU A 88 6.93 9.42 -8.47
C GLU A 88 5.52 9.93 -8.78
N LEU A 89 4.54 9.05 -8.87
CA LEU A 89 3.14 9.43 -9.04
C LEU A 89 2.59 10.19 -7.82
N ALA A 90 3.00 9.82 -6.60
CA ALA A 90 2.62 10.55 -5.39
C ALA A 90 3.20 11.98 -5.38
N LYS A 91 4.47 12.15 -5.77
CA LYS A 91 5.10 13.48 -5.92
C LYS A 91 4.40 14.31 -6.99
N ARG A 92 4.14 13.72 -8.16
CA ARG A 92 3.43 14.37 -9.27
C ARG A 92 2.02 14.79 -8.85
N SER A 93 1.33 13.94 -8.10
CA SER A 93 0.01 14.22 -7.56
C SER A 93 0.01 15.43 -6.63
N ALA A 94 1.00 15.55 -5.75
CA ALA A 94 1.17 16.72 -4.88
C ALA A 94 1.46 18.01 -5.68
N ALA A 95 2.27 17.93 -6.74
CA ALA A 95 2.56 19.05 -7.62
C ALA A 95 1.32 19.51 -8.42
N LEU A 96 0.50 18.58 -8.91
CA LEU A 96 -0.76 18.91 -9.59
C LEU A 96 -1.77 19.55 -8.62
N ALA A 97 -1.78 19.12 -7.36
CA ALA A 97 -2.64 19.71 -6.34
C ALA A 97 -2.25 21.17 -6.03
N SER A 98 -0.95 21.50 -6.02
CA SER A 98 -0.50 22.89 -5.81
C SER A 98 -0.79 23.80 -7.00
N GLN A 99 -0.88 23.25 -8.21
CA GLN A 99 -1.28 23.96 -9.43
C GLN A 99 -2.80 24.15 -9.55
N GLY A 100 -3.60 23.61 -8.63
CA GLY A 100 -5.05 23.69 -8.65
C GLY A 100 -5.73 22.64 -9.55
N ALA A 101 -4.96 21.75 -10.20
CA ALA A 101 -5.44 20.65 -11.04
C ALA A 101 -5.90 19.45 -10.18
N LEU A 102 -6.90 19.68 -9.32
CA LEU A 102 -7.41 18.68 -8.37
C LEU A 102 -7.88 17.34 -8.99
N PRO A 103 -8.60 17.29 -10.14
CA PRO A 103 -9.03 16.00 -10.70
C PRO A 103 -7.86 15.14 -11.18
N GLU A 104 -6.86 15.75 -11.81
CA GLU A 104 -5.63 15.07 -12.24
C GLU A 104 -4.80 14.64 -11.03
N ALA A 105 -4.68 15.51 -10.02
CA ALA A 105 -4.02 15.20 -8.76
C ALA A 105 -4.67 13.99 -8.07
N LEU A 106 -6.01 13.95 -8.01
CA LEU A 106 -6.75 12.83 -7.42
C LEU A 106 -6.54 11.53 -8.21
N ALA A 107 -6.56 11.60 -9.55
CA ALA A 107 -6.31 10.44 -10.41
C ALA A 107 -4.89 9.88 -10.19
N ALA A 108 -3.88 10.75 -10.12
CA ALA A 108 -2.50 10.38 -9.83
C ALA A 108 -2.34 9.79 -8.42
N ALA A 109 -2.95 10.38 -7.39
CA ALA A 109 -2.92 9.86 -6.02
C ALA A 109 -3.55 8.47 -5.92
N ARG A 110 -4.69 8.26 -6.61
CA ARG A 110 -5.35 6.97 -6.66
C ARG A 110 -4.46 5.92 -7.33
N ARG A 111 -3.79 6.27 -8.44
CA ARG A 111 -2.89 5.35 -9.14
C ARG A 111 -1.65 5.01 -8.31
N ALA A 112 -1.06 6.00 -7.65
CA ALA A 112 0.05 5.81 -6.72
C ALA A 112 -0.32 4.84 -5.58
N LEU A 113 -1.50 5.02 -4.97
CA LEU A 113 -2.00 4.13 -3.92
C LEU A 113 -2.23 2.71 -4.45
N GLN A 114 -2.79 2.55 -5.65
CA GLN A 114 -2.99 1.24 -6.27
C GLN A 114 -1.66 0.49 -6.47
N LEU A 115 -0.64 1.17 -7.01
CA LEU A 115 0.68 0.57 -7.24
C LEU A 115 1.41 0.24 -5.92
N ALA A 116 1.34 1.13 -4.92
CA ALA A 116 1.92 0.87 -3.61
C ALA A 116 1.27 -0.33 -2.92
N LEU A 117 -0.07 -0.42 -2.98
CA LEU A 117 -0.80 -1.55 -2.41
C LEU A 117 -0.54 -2.84 -3.18
N SER A 118 -0.48 -2.83 -4.51
CA SER A 118 -0.16 -4.03 -5.30
C SER A 118 1.25 -4.51 -5.02
N ALA A 119 2.24 -3.63 -4.98
CA ALA A 119 3.62 -3.98 -4.65
C ALA A 119 3.75 -4.52 -3.21
N SER A 120 2.98 -3.97 -2.26
CA SER A 120 2.96 -4.44 -0.87
C SER A 120 2.17 -5.73 -0.65
N HIS A 121 1.25 -6.09 -1.55
CA HIS A 121 0.39 -7.29 -1.45
C HIS A 121 0.72 -8.35 -2.49
N ASP A 122 1.76 -8.16 -3.33
CA ASP A 122 2.18 -9.18 -4.28
C ASP A 122 2.75 -10.39 -3.52
N ASP A 123 2.04 -11.51 -3.65
CA ASP A 123 2.26 -12.81 -2.98
C ASP A 123 3.69 -13.39 -3.08
N THR A 124 4.59 -12.78 -3.86
CA THR A 124 5.99 -13.24 -3.96
C THR A 124 6.88 -12.90 -2.76
N VAL A 125 6.45 -12.02 -1.85
CA VAL A 125 7.12 -11.86 -0.53
C VAL A 125 6.72 -12.98 0.44
N VAL A 126 5.53 -13.58 0.26
CA VAL A 126 5.01 -14.68 1.10
C VAL A 126 5.38 -16.05 0.54
N ALA A 127 5.44 -16.21 -0.78
CA ALA A 127 5.72 -17.50 -1.43
C ALA A 127 7.18 -17.97 -1.28
N GLU A 128 8.17 -17.07 -1.22
CA GLU A 128 9.57 -17.43 -0.90
C GLU A 128 9.73 -17.76 0.60
N MET A 129 8.93 -17.13 1.48
CA MET A 129 8.87 -17.50 2.91
C MET A 129 8.17 -18.85 3.16
N TYR A 130 7.33 -19.33 2.24
CA TYR A 130 6.54 -20.55 2.44
C TYR A 130 7.30 -21.87 2.19
N PHE A 131 8.57 -21.81 1.82
CA PHE A 131 9.48 -22.94 2.03
C PHE A 131 10.66 -22.54 2.91
N SER A 132 10.35 -21.88 4.03
CA SER A 132 11.27 -21.84 5.17
C SER A 132 11.79 -23.25 5.45
N TRP A 133 13.08 -23.36 5.77
CA TRP A 133 13.81 -24.62 5.85
C TRP A 133 13.07 -25.69 6.66
N GLU A 134 12.32 -25.30 7.69
CA GLU A 134 11.51 -26.16 8.55
C GLU A 134 10.43 -26.95 7.79
N PHE A 135 9.74 -26.33 6.81
CA PHE A 135 8.74 -27.02 5.98
C PHE A 135 9.38 -27.95 4.95
N ARG A 136 10.54 -27.56 4.42
CA ARG A 136 11.34 -28.44 3.55
C ARG A 136 11.77 -29.68 4.32
N TYR A 137 12.28 -29.54 5.53
CA TYR A 137 12.66 -30.67 6.38
C TYR A 137 11.46 -31.55 6.75
N ALA A 138 10.29 -31.00 7.06
CA ALA A 138 9.12 -31.81 7.40
C ALA A 138 8.64 -32.72 6.25
N VAL A 139 8.77 -32.28 5.00
CA VAL A 139 8.41 -33.08 3.81
C VAL A 139 9.53 -34.04 3.41
N TYR A 140 10.79 -33.60 3.49
CA TYR A 140 11.94 -34.41 3.02
C TYR A 140 12.52 -35.35 4.08
N LEU A 141 12.38 -35.10 5.39
CA LEU A 141 12.87 -36.04 6.42
C LEU A 141 12.20 -37.42 6.31
N PRO A 142 10.86 -37.55 6.24
CA PRO A 142 10.21 -38.86 6.22
C PRO A 142 10.68 -39.77 5.08
N ILE A 143 11.03 -39.19 3.91
CA ILE A 143 11.49 -39.91 2.72
C ILE A 143 13.02 -40.05 2.67
N GLY A 144 13.74 -39.00 3.07
CA GLY A 144 15.20 -38.98 3.06
C GLY A 144 15.82 -39.86 4.14
N LEU A 145 15.22 -39.89 5.34
CA LEU A 145 15.71 -40.66 6.48
C LEU A 145 15.81 -42.17 6.20
N PRO A 146 14.78 -42.87 5.66
CA PRO A 146 14.88 -44.29 5.36
C PRO A 146 15.91 -44.64 4.27
N ILE A 147 16.20 -43.70 3.35
CA ILE A 147 17.23 -43.90 2.32
C ILE A 147 18.63 -43.65 2.88
N LEU A 148 18.80 -42.64 3.74
CA LEU A 148 20.09 -42.31 4.35
C LEU A 148 20.50 -43.29 5.46
N MET A 149 19.54 -43.87 6.18
CA MET A 149 19.78 -44.70 7.37
C MET A 149 20.72 -45.90 7.10
N PRO A 150 20.51 -46.72 6.04
CA PRO A 150 21.37 -47.87 5.77
C PRO A 150 22.82 -47.48 5.48
N VAL A 151 23.02 -46.37 4.76
CA VAL A 151 24.35 -45.84 4.41
C VAL A 151 25.07 -45.35 5.66
N LEU A 152 24.38 -44.61 6.53
CA LEU A 152 24.93 -44.13 7.80
C LEU A 152 25.32 -45.28 8.72
N VAL A 153 24.48 -46.31 8.85
CA VAL A 153 24.79 -47.49 9.68
C VAL A 153 25.95 -48.31 9.10
N ALA A 154 26.06 -48.40 7.77
CA ALA A 154 27.21 -49.05 7.14
C ALA A 154 28.51 -48.28 7.40
N LEU A 155 28.48 -46.95 7.28
CA LEU A 155 29.63 -46.09 7.51
C LEU A 155 30.06 -46.10 8.98
N LEU A 156 29.12 -45.98 9.92
CA LEU A 156 29.38 -46.06 11.36
C LEU A 156 30.01 -47.41 11.71
N ARG A 157 29.50 -48.53 11.19
CA ARG A 157 30.11 -49.84 11.41
C ARG A 157 31.55 -49.92 10.92
N GLN A 158 31.87 -49.33 9.78
CA GLN A 158 33.24 -49.30 9.27
C GLN A 158 34.15 -48.43 10.13
N LEU A 159 33.65 -47.29 10.62
CA LEU A 159 34.41 -46.40 11.50
C LEU A 159 34.67 -47.02 12.87
N PHE A 160 33.67 -47.66 13.48
CA PHE A 160 33.86 -48.39 14.74
C PHE A 160 34.84 -49.55 14.55
N ARG A 161 34.71 -50.31 13.46
CA ARG A 161 35.65 -51.39 13.13
C ARG A 161 37.08 -50.88 12.90
N ALA A 162 37.26 -49.73 12.26
CA ALA A 162 38.58 -49.13 12.04
C ALA A 162 39.18 -48.53 13.33
N LYS A 163 38.34 -48.09 14.28
CA LYS A 163 38.77 -47.66 15.61
C LYS A 163 39.18 -48.82 16.50
N ASP A 164 38.49 -49.96 16.42
CA ASP A 164 38.83 -51.16 17.19
C ASP A 164 40.12 -51.86 16.71
N LEU A 165 40.61 -51.50 15.51
CA LEU A 165 41.85 -52.03 14.91
C LEU A 165 43.06 -51.10 15.09
N ARG A 166 42.94 -50.04 15.90
CA ARG A 166 43.99 -49.06 16.21
C ARG A 166 44.31 -49.08 17.70
#